data_AF-A0A3M1H9P0-F1
#
_entry.id   AF-A0A3M1H9P0-F1
#
_cell.length_a   1.000
_cell.length_b   1.000
_cell.length_c   1.000
_cell.angle_alpha   90.00
_cell.angle_beta   90.00
_cell.angle_gamma   90.00
#
_symmetry.space_group_name_H-M   'P 1'
#
loop_
_entity.id
_entity.type
_entity.pdbx_description
1 polymer ?
#
loop_
_entity_poly.entity_id
_entity_poly.type
_entity_poly.pdbx_seq_one_letter_code
_entity_poly.pdbx_strand_id
1 'polypeptide(L)'
;MNYDLELDKAIDYIKKQNAKMVCIQLPDGLKPRAKEIADQIREHTSAQVLIWGGSCFGACDLALEAERLGADLLIQWGHSEWRY
;
A
#
# COMPACT_ATOMS: atom_id res chain seq x y z
N MET A 1 1.78 -16.35 -12.21
CA MET A 1 1.27 -16.61 -10.85
C MET A 1 0.26 -15.54 -10.53
N ASN A 2 -0.98 -15.91 -10.23
CA ASN A 2 -2.04 -14.95 -9.89
C ASN A 2 -2.05 -14.82 -8.37
N TYR A 3 -1.54 -13.70 -7.84
CA TYR A 3 -1.69 -13.37 -6.42
C TYR A 3 -3.03 -12.65 -6.25
N ASP A 4 -3.82 -13.10 -5.26
CA ASP A 4 -4.95 -12.31 -4.78
C ASP A 4 -4.39 -11.18 -3.89
N LEU A 5 -4.66 -9.94 -4.28
CA LEU A 5 -4.19 -8.75 -3.58
C LEU A 5 -5.17 -8.28 -2.52
N GLU A 6 -6.35 -8.91 -2.39
CA GLU A 6 -7.43 -8.48 -1.52
C GLU A 6 -7.73 -6.96 -1.67
N LEU A 7 -7.74 -6.45 -2.92
CA LEU A 7 -7.87 -4.99 -3.19
C LEU A 7 -9.13 -4.38 -2.59
N ASP A 8 -10.26 -5.09 -2.65
CA ASP A 8 -11.52 -4.63 -2.06
C ASP A 8 -11.39 -4.40 -0.56
N LYS A 9 -10.69 -5.29 0.15
CA LYS A 9 -10.41 -5.17 1.59
C LYS A 9 -9.51 -3.98 1.89
N ALA A 10 -8.50 -3.73 1.06
CA ALA A 10 -7.65 -2.55 1.18
C ALA A 10 -8.46 -1.26 0.97
N ILE A 11 -9.30 -1.21 -0.07
CA ILE A 11 -10.19 -0.08 -0.37
C ILE A 11 -11.18 0.19 0.78
N ASP A 12 -11.82 -0.86 1.30
CA ASP A 12 -12.76 -0.73 2.42
C ASP A 12 -12.06 -0.25 3.69
N TYR A 13 -10.82 -0.71 3.92
CA TYR A 13 -10.02 -0.23 5.04
C TYR A 13 -9.64 1.25 4.88
N ILE A 14 -9.20 1.68 3.69
CA ILE A 14 -8.91 3.09 3.37
C ILE A 14 -10.13 3.97 3.66
N LYS A 15 -11.31 3.57 3.19
CA LYS A 15 -12.58 4.27 3.46
C LYS A 15 -12.90 4.33 4.94
N LYS A 16 -12.74 3.20 5.65
CA LYS A 16 -13.00 3.12 7.09
C LYS A 16 -12.08 4.03 7.91
N GLN A 17 -10.82 4.15 7.52
CA GLN A 17 -9.86 5.05 8.16
C GLN A 17 -10.01 6.52 7.70
N ASN A 18 -10.83 6.78 6.67
CA ASN A 18 -10.95 8.08 6.02
C ASN A 18 -9.58 8.67 5.63
N ALA A 19 -8.67 7.80 5.18
CA ALA A 19 -7.30 8.15 4.85
C ALA A 19 -7.27 9.09 3.63
N LYS A 20 -6.45 10.14 3.69
CA LYS A 20 -6.32 11.14 2.62
C LYS A 20 -5.13 10.86 1.73
N MET A 21 -4.08 10.25 2.26
CA MET A 21 -2.86 9.94 1.53
C MET A 21 -2.34 8.56 1.94
N VAL A 22 -2.51 7.60 1.05
CA VAL A 22 -2.14 6.20 1.29
C VAL A 22 -0.79 5.93 0.62
N CYS A 23 0.18 5.43 1.37
CA CYS A 23 1.40 4.87 0.82
C CYS A 23 1.22 3.38 0.56
N ILE A 24 1.53 2.92 -0.66
CA ILE A 24 1.60 1.50 -0.99
C ILE A 24 3.06 1.05 -1.05
N GLN A 25 3.36 -0.04 -0.35
CA GLN A 25 4.67 -0.68 -0.36
C GLN A 25 4.56 -2.10 -0.91
N LEU A 26 5.37 -2.38 -1.93
CA LEU A 26 5.29 -3.62 -2.71
C LEU A 26 6.66 -4.30 -2.78
N PRO A 27 6.73 -5.64 -2.65
CA PRO A 27 7.93 -6.40 -2.98
C PRO A 27 8.22 -6.31 -4.48
N ASP A 28 9.47 -6.58 -4.87
CA ASP A 28 9.92 -6.39 -6.26
C ASP A 28 9.07 -7.14 -7.30
N GLY A 29 8.57 -8.32 -6.95
CA GLY A 29 7.68 -9.10 -7.82
C GLY A 29 6.31 -8.45 -8.08
N LEU A 30 5.86 -7.53 -7.23
CA LEU A 30 4.59 -6.81 -7.36
C LEU A 30 4.73 -5.37 -7.83
N LYS A 31 5.94 -4.78 -7.79
CA LYS A 31 6.20 -3.42 -8.29
C LYS A 31 5.70 -3.15 -9.73
N PRO A 32 5.78 -4.09 -10.69
CA PRO A 32 5.21 -3.87 -12.02
C PRO A 32 3.70 -3.56 -12.03
N ARG A 33 2.97 -3.99 -10.99
CA ARG A 33 1.52 -3.74 -10.81
C ARG A 33 1.21 -2.51 -9.97
N ALA A 34 2.22 -1.76 -9.51
CA ALA A 34 2.04 -0.63 -8.60
C ALA A 34 1.07 0.44 -9.16
N LYS A 35 1.19 0.73 -10.46
CA LYS A 35 0.30 1.69 -11.14
C LYS A 35 -1.15 1.20 -11.16
N GLU A 36 -1.37 -0.07 -11.54
CA GLU A 36 -2.69 -0.71 -11.56
C GLU A 36 -3.37 -0.65 -10.18
N ILE A 37 -2.64 -1.04 -9.12
CA ILE A 37 -3.11 -0.99 -7.73
C ILE A 37 -3.46 0.44 -7.31
N ALA A 38 -2.58 1.40 -7.60
CA ALA A 38 -2.79 2.80 -7.25
C ALA A 38 -4.00 3.40 -7.97
N ASP A 39 -4.20 3.06 -9.24
CA ASP A 39 -5.34 3.53 -10.03
C ASP A 39 -6.66 2.96 -9.48
N GLN A 40 -6.72 1.67 -9.14
CA GLN A 40 -7.89 1.06 -8.48
C GLN A 40 -8.24 1.73 -7.15
N ILE A 41 -7.24 2.02 -6.31
CA ILE A 41 -7.48 2.73 -5.05
C ILE A 41 -8.04 4.13 -5.31
N ARG A 42 -7.51 4.87 -6.29
CA ARG A 42 -7.98 6.22 -6.64
C ARG A 42 -9.37 6.22 -7.27
N GLU A 43 -9.72 5.18 -8.03
CA GLU A 43 -11.06 5.05 -8.63
C GLU A 43 -12.14 4.80 -7.57
N HIS A 44 -11.80 4.09 -6.50
CA HIS A 44 -12.76 3.67 -5.48
C HIS A 44 -12.70 4.46 -4.16
N THR A 45 -11.75 5.38 -4.02
CA THR A 45 -11.57 6.21 -2.81
C THR A 45 -11.21 7.65 -3.18
N SER A 46 -11.37 8.58 -2.26
CA SER A 46 -10.89 9.97 -2.42
C SER A 46 -9.41 10.15 -2.03
N ALA A 47 -8.70 9.07 -1.71
CA ALA A 47 -7.34 9.14 -1.22
C ALA A 47 -6.35 9.39 -2.36
N GLN A 48 -5.33 10.19 -2.10
CA GLN A 48 -4.13 10.22 -2.92
C GLN A 48 -3.30 8.96 -2.63
N VAL A 49 -2.57 8.47 -3.63
CA VAL A 49 -1.74 7.27 -3.49
C VAL A 49 -0.29 7.60 -3.80
N LEU A 50 0.58 7.38 -2.81
CA LEU A 50 2.04 7.39 -2.93
C LEU A 50 2.54 5.96 -3.16
N ILE A 51 3.40 5.77 -4.15
CA ILE A 51 4.04 4.48 -4.41
C ILE A 51 5.44 4.50 -3.79
N TRP A 52 5.71 3.60 -2.85
CA TRP A 52 7.04 3.50 -2.25
C TRP A 52 8.06 3.00 -3.27
N GLY A 53 9.08 3.82 -3.55
CA GLY A 53 10.15 3.49 -4.50
C GLY A 53 11.34 2.75 -3.88
N GLY A 54 11.39 2.64 -2.55
CA GLY A 54 12.50 1.99 -1.85
C GLY A 54 12.46 0.46 -1.87
N SER A 55 13.20 -0.14 -0.93
CA SER A 55 13.15 -1.57 -0.71
C SER A 55 11.84 -2.01 -0.05
N CYS A 56 11.55 -3.30 -0.21
CA CYS A 56 10.55 -4.03 0.55
C CYS A 56 11.01 -5.49 0.59
N PHE A 57 11.97 -5.80 1.47
CA PHE A 57 12.52 -7.16 1.59
C PHE A 57 11.66 -8.10 2.46
N GLY A 58 10.79 -7.54 3.31
CA GLY A 58 10.01 -8.29 4.27
C GLY A 58 9.07 -7.43 5.10
N ALA A 59 8.30 -8.07 5.98
CA ALA A 59 7.41 -7.40 6.94
C ALA A 59 8.14 -6.42 7.87
N CYS A 60 9.45 -6.62 8.10
CA CYS A 60 10.29 -5.76 8.93
C CYS A 60 10.77 -4.49 8.21
N ASP A 61 10.67 -4.44 6.88
CA ASP A 61 11.12 -3.32 6.05
C ASP A 61 9.92 -2.42 5.75
N LEU A 62 9.40 -1.74 6.78
CA LEU A 62 8.25 -0.83 6.65
C LEU A 62 8.71 0.57 6.21
N ALA A 63 8.01 1.15 5.24
CA ALA A 63 8.24 2.52 4.77
C ALA A 63 7.71 3.59 5.75
N LEU A 64 8.20 3.60 6.99
CA LEU A 64 7.74 4.52 8.04
C LEU A 64 8.01 6.00 7.69
N GLU A 65 9.04 6.26 6.88
CA GLU A 65 9.37 7.61 6.40
C GLU A 65 8.29 8.18 5.48
N ALA A 66 7.36 7.37 4.96
CA ALA A 66 6.22 7.85 4.18
C ALA A 66 5.33 8.81 4.98
N GLU A 67 5.30 8.70 6.31
CA GLU A 67 4.60 9.65 7.19
C GLU A 67 5.14 11.08 6.99
N ARG A 68 6.45 11.24 6.79
CA ARG A 68 7.10 12.54 6.54
C ARG A 68 6.71 13.14 5.19
N LEU A 69 6.22 12.31 4.27
CA LEU A 69 5.67 12.73 2.98
C LEU A 69 4.16 13.04 3.06
N GLY A 70 3.56 12.91 4.25
CA GLY A 70 2.15 13.17 4.49
C GLY A 70 1.25 11.95 4.39
N ALA A 71 1.81 10.74 4.24
CA ALA A 71 0.99 9.53 4.25
C ALA A 71 0.36 9.30 5.63
N ASP A 72 -0.95 9.12 5.65
CA ASP A 72 -1.73 8.82 6.87
C ASP A 72 -2.13 7.34 6.95
N LEU A 73 -1.78 6.55 5.94
CA LEU A 73 -1.94 5.10 5.94
C LEU A 73 -0.85 4.43 5.09
N LEU A 74 -0.23 3.37 5.61
CA LEU A 74 0.68 2.49 4.87
C LEU A 74 0.00 1.13 4.64
N ILE A 75 0.01 0.67 3.40
CA ILE A 75 -0.43 -0.69 3.04
C ILE A 75 0.75 -1.43 2.41
N GLN A 76 1.18 -2.51 3.05
CA GLN A 76 2.26 -3.38 2.59
C GLN A 76 1.69 -4.72 2.11
N TRP A 77 2.06 -5.15 0.91
CA TRP A 77 1.68 -6.47 0.38
C TRP A 77 2.82 -7.48 0.45
N GLY A 78 2.48 -8.76 0.35
CA GLY A 78 3.44 -9.85 0.16
C GLY A 78 4.05 -10.40 1.44
N HIS A 79 3.67 -9.86 2.60
CA HIS A 79 4.18 -10.29 3.91
C HIS A 79 3.05 -10.39 4.93
N SER A 80 3.19 -11.31 5.90
CA SER A 80 2.35 -11.31 7.10
C SER A 80 2.75 -10.15 8.01
N GLU A 81 1.84 -9.76 8.90
CA GLU A 81 2.09 -8.73 9.91
C GLU A 81 3.38 -8.99 10.70
N TRP A 82 4.22 -7.95 10.82
CA TRP A 82 5.36 -7.95 11.71
C TRP A 82 4.91 -7.74 13.16
N ARG A 83 5.27 -8.66 14.07
CA ARG A 83 4.73 -8.71 15.44
C ARG A 83 5.73 -8.36 16.55
N TYR A 84 6.83 -7.67 16.23
CA TYR A 84 7.93 -7.42 17.17
C TYR A 84 8.29 -5.95 17.27
#